data_AF-A0A1E8YS58-F1
#
_entry.id   AF-A0A1E8YS58-F1
#
_cell.length_a   1.000
_cell.length_b   1.000
_cell.length_c   1.000
_cell.angle_alpha   90.00
_cell.angle_beta   90.00
_cell.angle_gamma   90.00
#
_symmetry.space_group_name_H-M   'P 1'
#
loop_
_entity.id
_entity.type
_entity.pdbx_description
1 polymer ?
#
loop_
_entity_poly.entity_id
_entity_poly.type
_entity_poly.pdbx_seq_one_letter_code
_entity_poly.pdbx_strand_id
1 'polypeptide(L)'
;MASKKVKKQKNKDAEDFVKVDAYMIPAPQAEMYRVLREAVAEDLIEELSKQYPEVKRMTDEDEGEAIVAFTETSQEALRIYLNPTNISAAQKARDKDQMDKFIENYFN
;
A
#
# COMPACT_ATOMS: atom_id res chain seq x y z
N MET A 1 -5.06 -29.42 51.75
CA MET A 1 -5.40 -29.61 50.33
C MET A 1 -6.57 -28.69 49.96
N ALA A 2 -6.38 -27.74 49.07
CA ALA A 2 -7.47 -27.06 48.35
C ALA A 2 -6.86 -26.29 47.17
N SER A 3 -6.82 -26.95 46.02
CA SER A 3 -6.18 -26.46 44.80
C SER A 3 -6.92 -25.25 44.25
N LYS A 4 -6.29 -24.06 44.21
CA LYS A 4 -6.75 -22.92 43.43
C LYS A 4 -6.71 -23.29 41.95
N LYS A 5 -7.86 -23.65 41.37
CA LYS A 5 -8.04 -23.74 39.92
C LYS A 5 -7.92 -22.33 39.32
N VAL A 6 -6.71 -21.98 38.89
CA VAL A 6 -6.49 -20.83 38.01
C VAL A 6 -7.12 -21.18 36.66
N LYS A 7 -8.33 -20.67 36.41
CA LYS A 7 -8.91 -20.66 35.06
C LYS A 7 -8.02 -19.76 34.19
N LYS A 8 -7.12 -20.39 33.44
CA LYS A 8 -6.40 -19.77 32.33
C LYS A 8 -7.45 -19.42 31.26
N GLN A 9 -8.03 -18.22 31.35
CA GLN A 9 -8.82 -17.65 30.25
C GLN A 9 -7.87 -17.53 29.06
N LYS A 10 -8.14 -18.32 28.01
CA LYS A 10 -7.49 -18.18 26.70
C LYS A 10 -7.72 -16.73 26.23
N ASN A 11 -6.66 -15.96 26.07
CA ASN A 11 -6.69 -14.76 25.24
C ASN A 11 -7.12 -15.22 23.85
N LYS A 12 -8.35 -14.87 23.49
CA LYS A 12 -8.85 -14.89 22.13
C LYS A 12 -8.28 -13.66 21.45
N ASP A 13 -7.62 -13.90 20.31
CA ASP A 13 -7.28 -12.88 19.31
C ASP A 13 -6.24 -11.84 19.76
N ALA A 14 -5.02 -12.30 20.06
CA ALA A 14 -3.86 -11.46 19.77
C ALA A 14 -3.63 -11.62 18.26
N GLU A 15 -4.27 -10.76 17.45
CA GLU A 15 -3.93 -10.68 16.03
C GLU A 15 -2.45 -10.29 15.95
N ASP A 16 -1.59 -11.20 15.49
CA ASP A 16 -0.18 -10.88 15.24
C ASP A 16 -0.14 -9.80 14.15
N PHE A 17 0.40 -8.63 14.45
CA PHE A 17 0.63 -7.57 13.47
C PHE A 17 2.09 -7.60 13.02
N VAL A 18 2.30 -7.46 11.71
CA VAL A 18 3.63 -7.37 11.10
C VAL A 18 3.79 -5.96 10.53
N LYS A 19 4.94 -5.34 10.81
CA LYS A 19 5.30 -4.09 10.14
C LYS A 19 5.62 -4.39 8.68
N VAL A 20 4.80 -3.88 7.78
CA VAL A 20 5.08 -3.85 6.35
C VAL A 20 5.22 -2.39 5.97
N ASP A 21 6.44 -2.01 5.58
CA ASP A 21 6.75 -0.62 5.25
C ASP A 21 6.62 0.31 6.46
N ALA A 22 5.89 1.43 6.35
CA ALA A 22 5.52 2.28 7.47
C ALA A 22 4.31 1.75 8.29
N TYR A 23 3.60 0.71 7.84
CA TYR A 23 2.29 0.33 8.38
C TYR A 23 2.28 -0.99 9.17
N MET A 24 1.45 -1.07 10.22
CA MET A 24 1.16 -2.31 10.93
C MET A 24 -0.01 -3.04 10.28
N ILE A 25 0.27 -4.16 9.62
CA ILE A 25 -0.72 -4.98 8.91
C ILE A 25 -0.93 -6.28 9.68
N PRO A 26 -2.15 -6.81 9.80
CA PRO A 26 -2.37 -8.15 10.35
C PRO A 26 -1.51 -9.18 9.59
N ALA A 27 -0.76 -10.02 10.31
CA ALA A 27 0.08 -11.08 9.76
C ALA A 27 -0.58 -11.91 8.63
N PRO A 28 -1.86 -12.37 8.76
CA PRO A 28 -2.49 -13.12 7.67
C PRO A 28 -2.74 -12.29 6.41
N GLN A 29 -2.80 -10.97 6.51
CA GLN A 29 -2.99 -10.05 5.39
C GLN A 29 -1.67 -9.46 4.88
N ALA A 30 -0.58 -9.56 5.65
CA ALA A 30 0.71 -8.95 5.33
C ALA A 30 1.31 -9.50 4.02
N GLU A 31 1.17 -10.79 3.74
CA GLU A 31 1.64 -11.37 2.49
C GLU A 31 0.83 -10.86 1.29
N MET A 32 -0.50 -10.91 1.39
CA MET A 32 -1.40 -10.37 0.37
C MET A 32 -1.12 -8.89 0.11
N TYR A 33 -0.89 -8.11 1.17
CA TYR A 33 -0.54 -6.70 1.07
C TYR A 33 0.75 -6.47 0.28
N ARG A 34 1.80 -7.26 0.51
CA ARG A 34 3.07 -7.14 -0.23
C ARG A 34 2.86 -7.41 -1.71
N VAL A 35 2.14 -8.48 -2.05
CA VAL A 35 1.83 -8.83 -3.44
C VAL A 35 1.02 -7.73 -4.11
N LEU A 36 -0.02 -7.24 -3.45
CA LEU A 36 -0.85 -6.15 -3.99
C LEU A 36 -0.06 -4.85 -4.14
N ARG A 37 0.82 -4.53 -3.19
CA ARG A 37 1.70 -3.36 -3.27
C ARG A 37 2.57 -3.41 -4.51
N GLU A 38 3.24 -4.54 -4.75
CA GLU A 38 4.09 -4.71 -5.93
C GLU A 38 3.28 -4.62 -7.22
N ALA A 39 2.15 -5.31 -7.29
CA ALA A 39 1.31 -5.36 -8.47
C ALA A 39 0.72 -3.98 -8.82
N VAL A 40 0.25 -3.22 -7.81
CA VAL A 40 -0.23 -1.83 -7.98
C VAL A 40 0.91 -0.90 -8.36
N ALA A 41 2.09 -1.07 -7.75
CA ALA A 41 3.25 -0.25 -8.06
C ALA A 41 3.72 -0.44 -9.50
N GLU A 42 3.69 -1.67 -10.04
CA GLU A 42 4.00 -1.95 -11.44
C GLU A 42 2.98 -1.31 -12.39
N ASP A 43 1.67 -1.51 -12.15
CA ASP A 43 0.63 -0.90 -12.99
C ASP A 43 0.72 0.64 -12.99
N LEU A 44 0.92 1.24 -11.81
CA LEU A 44 1.07 2.69 -11.69
C LEU A 44 2.29 3.20 -12.44
N ILE A 45 3.42 2.50 -12.38
CA ILE A 45 4.60 2.87 -13.15
C ILE A 45 4.31 2.76 -14.63
N GLU A 46 3.67 1.68 -15.08
CA GLU A 46 3.35 1.49 -16.49
C GLU A 46 2.43 2.60 -17.02
N GLU A 47 1.33 2.90 -16.31
CA GLU A 47 0.40 3.96 -16.69
C GLU A 47 1.04 5.35 -16.65
N LEU A 48 1.77 5.68 -15.57
CA LEU A 48 2.42 6.98 -15.44
C LEU A 48 3.52 7.15 -16.48
N SER A 49 4.24 6.08 -16.83
CA SER A 49 5.31 6.14 -17.84
C SER A 49 4.79 6.40 -19.26
N LYS A 50 3.47 6.26 -19.51
CA LYS A 50 2.84 6.69 -20.79
C LYS A 50 2.68 8.21 -20.88
N GLN A 51 2.53 8.88 -19.74
CA GLN A 51 2.24 10.32 -19.67
C GLN A 51 3.45 11.15 -19.20
N TYR A 52 4.35 10.55 -18.45
CA TYR A 52 5.49 11.20 -17.82
C TYR A 52 6.82 10.63 -18.31
N PRO A 53 7.83 11.50 -18.55
CA PRO A 53 9.14 11.06 -19.02
C PRO A 53 9.91 10.25 -17.97
N GLU A 54 9.64 10.46 -16.68
CA GLU A 54 10.33 9.76 -15.61
C GLU A 54 9.37 9.42 -14.47
N VAL A 55 9.40 8.17 -14.02
CA VAL A 55 8.64 7.67 -12.88
C VAL A 55 9.59 6.89 -11.98
N LYS A 56 9.59 7.18 -10.68
CA LYS A 56 10.48 6.55 -9.69
C LYS A 56 9.69 6.08 -8.47
N ARG A 57 10.18 5.01 -7.86
CA ARG A 57 9.76 4.61 -6.51
C ARG A 57 10.57 5.41 -5.50
N MET A 58 9.88 6.07 -4.57
CA MET A 58 10.49 6.76 -3.44
C MET A 58 9.92 6.19 -2.15
N THR A 59 10.71 6.18 -1.09
CA THR A 59 10.26 5.75 0.23
C THR A 59 10.32 6.95 1.16
N ASP A 60 9.21 7.19 1.85
CA ASP A 60 9.04 8.21 2.88
C ASP A 60 9.04 7.54 4.27
N GLU A 61 9.60 8.21 5.27
CA GLU A 61 9.71 7.64 6.62
C GLU A 61 8.35 7.57 7.34
N ASP A 62 7.41 8.46 7.00
CA ASP A 62 6.11 8.59 7.64
C ASP A 62 5.00 7.87 6.85
N GLU A 63 5.00 8.01 5.52
CA GLU A 63 3.96 7.46 4.63
C GLU A 63 4.38 6.18 3.89
N GLY A 64 5.66 5.78 3.99
CA GLY A 64 6.18 4.59 3.32
C GLY A 64 6.46 4.78 1.84
N GLU A 65 6.41 3.72 1.05
CA GLU A 65 6.67 3.75 -0.38
C GLU A 65 5.63 4.55 -1.16
N ALA A 66 6.10 5.27 -2.17
CA ALA A 66 5.31 6.05 -3.10
C ALA A 66 5.86 5.92 -4.52
N ILE A 67 4.96 6.05 -5.50
CA ILE A 67 5.31 6.23 -6.91
C ILE A 67 5.26 7.72 -7.21
N VAL A 68 6.40 8.26 -7.65
CA VAL A 68 6.56 9.68 -7.98
C VAL A 68 6.83 9.81 -9.47
N ALA A 69 5.99 10.56 -10.16
CA ALA A 69 6.17 10.91 -11.56
C ALA A 69 6.72 12.33 -11.69
N PHE A 70 7.66 12.52 -12.62
CA PHE A 70 8.34 13.79 -12.87
C PHE A 70 7.98 14.31 -14.26
N THR A 71 7.84 15.62 -14.38
CA THR A 71 7.68 16.32 -15.66
C THR A 71 9.00 16.37 -16.45
N GLU A 72 8.96 16.87 -17.69
CA GLU A 72 10.16 17.13 -18.51
C GLU A 72 11.15 18.10 -17.85
N THR A 73 10.69 18.93 -16.91
CA THR A 73 11.53 19.85 -16.13
C THR A 73 12.09 19.22 -14.85
N SER A 74 11.96 17.90 -14.68
CA SER A 74 12.34 17.15 -13.48
C SER A 74 11.65 17.64 -12.20
N GLN A 75 10.45 18.21 -12.32
CA GLN A 75 9.62 18.60 -11.18
C GLN A 75 8.66 17.46 -10.86
N GLU A 76 8.42 17.21 -9.56
CA GLU A 76 7.41 16.25 -9.12
C GLU A 76 6.05 16.69 -9.64
N ALA A 77 5.50 15.94 -10.59
CA ALA A 77 4.17 16.18 -11.12
C ALA A 77 3.11 15.54 -10.24
N LEU A 78 3.42 14.35 -9.74
CA LEU A 78 2.45 13.48 -9.07
C LEU A 78 3.15 12.53 -8.12
N ARG A 79 2.54 12.28 -6.96
CA ARG A 79 3.03 11.36 -5.94
C ARG A 79 1.85 10.53 -5.41
N ILE A 80 1.93 9.21 -5.56
CA ILE A 80 0.94 8.26 -5.06
C ILE A 80 1.60 7.36 -4.02
N TYR A 81 1.19 7.49 -2.75
CA TYR A 81 1.63 6.60 -1.69
C TYR A 81 1.00 5.21 -1.83
N LEU A 82 1.81 4.17 -1.67
CA LEU A 82 1.41 2.76 -1.67
C LEU A 82 1.03 2.32 -0.26
N ASN A 83 0.17 3.11 0.37
CA ASN A 83 -0.41 2.79 1.67
C ASN A 83 -1.60 1.83 1.53
N PRO A 84 -2.08 1.19 2.62
CA PRO A 84 -3.15 0.20 2.53
C PRO A 84 -4.47 0.68 1.99
N THR A 85 -4.77 1.96 2.23
CA THR A 85 -5.97 2.60 1.72
C THR A 85 -5.87 2.77 0.20
N ASN A 86 -4.74 3.29 -0.29
CA ASN A 86 -4.51 3.54 -1.71
C ASN A 86 -4.34 2.25 -2.48
N ILE A 87 -3.63 1.25 -1.95
CA ILE A 87 -3.52 -0.09 -2.57
C ILE A 87 -4.90 -0.72 -2.69
N SER A 88 -5.75 -0.65 -1.66
CA SER A 88 -7.10 -1.19 -1.75
C SER A 88 -7.97 -0.45 -2.77
N ALA A 89 -7.78 0.86 -2.94
CA ALA A 89 -8.48 1.66 -3.95
C ALA A 89 -7.97 1.36 -5.37
N ALA A 90 -6.65 1.31 -5.54
CA ALA A 90 -5.98 0.99 -6.80
C ALA A 90 -6.29 -0.45 -7.25
N GLN A 91 -6.34 -1.41 -6.33
CA GLN A 91 -6.73 -2.79 -6.63
C GLN A 91 -8.18 -2.86 -7.14
N LYS A 92 -9.11 -2.15 -6.51
CA LYS A 92 -10.50 -2.05 -7.01
C LYS A 92 -10.59 -1.37 -8.36
N ALA A 93 -9.71 -0.40 -8.62
CA ALA A 93 -9.62 0.27 -9.92
C ALA A 93 -9.06 -0.69 -10.98
N ARG A 94 -8.01 -1.45 -10.65
CA ARG A 94 -7.43 -2.51 -11.49
C ARG A 94 -8.46 -3.57 -11.86
N ASP A 95 -9.21 -4.09 -10.89
CA ASP A 95 -10.27 -5.09 -11.13
C ASP A 95 -11.37 -4.60 -12.09
N LYS A 96 -11.55 -3.27 -12.18
CA LYS A 96 -12.55 -2.63 -13.04
C LYS A 96 -11.97 -2.06 -14.33
N ASP A 97 -10.68 -2.25 -14.58
CA ASP A 97 -9.97 -1.62 -15.71
C ASP A 97 -10.11 -0.09 -15.69
N GLN A 98 -10.01 0.50 -14.50
CA GLN A 98 -10.20 1.93 -14.22
C GLN A 98 -8.97 2.54 -13.52
N MET A 99 -7.78 2.01 -13.78
CA MET A 99 -6.55 2.53 -13.18
C MET A 99 -6.32 3.99 -13.56
N ASP A 100 -6.58 4.38 -14.80
CA ASP A 100 -6.51 5.78 -15.25
C ASP A 100 -7.35 6.70 -14.35
N LYS A 101 -8.60 6.32 -14.05
CA LYS A 101 -9.49 7.09 -13.18
C LYS A 101 -9.00 7.21 -11.76
N PHE A 102 -8.29 6.19 -11.27
CA PHE A 102 -7.68 6.24 -9.96
C PHE A 102 -6.56 7.31 -9.96
N ILE A 103 -5.72 7.32 -10.99
CA ILE A 103 -4.63 8.29 -11.14
C ILE A 103 -5.20 9.70 -11.37
N GLU A 104 -6.28 9.86 -12.15
CA GLU A 104 -7.00 11.14 -12.36
C GLU A 104 -7.35 11.87 -11.06
N ASN A 105 -7.63 11.15 -9.97
CA ASN A 105 -7.90 11.78 -8.66
C ASN A 105 -6.71 12.56 -8.08
N TYR A 106 -5.50 12.35 -8.61
CA TYR A 106 -4.27 12.99 -8.17
C TYR A 106 -3.83 14.15 -9.09
N PHE A 107 -4.54 14.39 -10.20
CA PHE A 107 -4.22 15.41 -11.23
C PHE A 107 -4.90 16.77 -11.05
N ASN A 108 -5.37 17.10 -9.84
CA ASN A 108 -6.23 18.26 -9.59
C ASN A 108 -5.56 19.63 -9.83
#